data_AF-A0A0S8KEL4-F1
#
_entry.id   AF-A0A0S8KEL4-F1
#
_cell.length_a   1.000
_cell.length_b   1.000
_cell.length_c   1.000
_cell.angle_alpha   90.00
_cell.angle_beta   90.00
_cell.angle_gamma   90.00
#
_symmetry.space_group_name_H-M   'P 1'
#
loop_
_entity.id
_entity.type
_entity.pdbx_description
1 polymer ?
#
loop_
_entity_poly.entity_id
_entity_poly.type
_entity_poly.pdbx_seq_one_letter_code
_entity_poly.pdbx_strand_id
1 'polypeptide(L)'
;MKFRYKQSSVLDEIQRLQSRLPGLCFHKPHQSVSTGPLIPGCEICVRGGYLSLQIGFACNARCPFCFLETHPPDAPDEDELYHRRAQLKWFHRHEAELEGVALTGGEPLLYLPELEACVLEMRAAKPSLYFWVYTNGILADEEHLRALRDLGIQEIRFNLAATGYSERTLTNLARARRMLEYVAVEVPSYPPQRGALIACLDELDRIGIDQLNLQIN
;
A
#
# COMPACT_ATOMS: atom_id res chain seq x y z
N MET A 1 9.64 14.18 -21.92
CA MET A 1 9.35 12.76 -22.20
C MET A 1 8.10 12.69 -23.09
N LYS A 2 8.21 12.28 -24.36
CA LYS A 2 7.02 12.14 -25.24
C LYS A 2 6.40 10.77 -24.97
N PHE A 3 5.34 10.72 -24.18
CA PHE A 3 4.50 9.51 -24.08
C PHE A 3 4.00 9.19 -25.50
N ARG A 4 4.50 8.10 -26.11
CA ARG A 4 4.24 7.75 -27.51
C ARG A 4 2.88 7.09 -27.73
N TYR A 5 2.15 6.77 -26.67
CA TYR A 5 0.87 6.08 -26.76
C TYR A 5 -0.27 7.07 -26.60
N LYS A 6 -1.11 7.16 -27.64
CA LYS A 6 -2.39 7.85 -27.53
C LYS A 6 -3.24 7.06 -26.54
N GLN A 7 -3.99 7.73 -25.66
CA GLN A 7 -4.93 7.08 -24.74
C GLN A 7 -5.83 6.05 -25.45
N SER A 8 -6.27 6.36 -26.68
CA SER A 8 -7.03 5.42 -27.51
C SER A 8 -6.31 4.09 -27.74
N SER A 9 -5.00 4.10 -28.01
CA SER A 9 -4.23 2.88 -28.24
C SER A 9 -4.10 1.99 -26.99
N VAL A 10 -4.08 2.59 -25.80
CA VAL A 10 -4.08 1.84 -24.54
C VAL A 10 -5.46 1.22 -24.29
N LEU A 11 -6.53 1.97 -24.53
CA LEU A 11 -7.91 1.47 -24.39
C LEU A 11 -8.20 0.32 -25.38
N ASP A 12 -7.75 0.44 -26.63
CA ASP A 12 -7.87 -0.62 -27.63
C ASP A 12 -7.15 -1.89 -27.20
N GLU A 13 -5.96 -1.76 -26.59
CA GLU A 13 -5.20 -2.90 -26.09
C GLU A 13 -5.88 -3.56 -24.89
N ILE A 14 -6.42 -2.78 -23.96
CA ILE A 14 -7.20 -3.30 -22.83
C ILE A 14 -8.40 -4.08 -23.35
N GLN A 15 -9.13 -3.54 -24.32
CA GLN A 15 -10.28 -4.24 -24.93
C GLN A 15 -9.86 -5.55 -25.62
N ARG A 16 -8.70 -5.56 -26.30
CA ARG A 16 -8.11 -6.78 -26.88
C ARG A 16 -7.72 -7.80 -25.81
N LEU A 17 -7.23 -7.37 -24.65
CA LEU A 17 -6.87 -8.27 -23.55
C LEU A 17 -8.12 -8.84 -22.86
N GLN A 18 -9.18 -8.04 -22.69
CA GLN A 18 -10.44 -8.50 -22.10
C GLN A 18 -11.10 -9.64 -22.89
N SER A 19 -10.93 -9.68 -24.21
CA SER A 19 -11.44 -10.80 -25.03
C SER A 19 -10.62 -12.08 -24.87
N ARG A 20 -9.40 -12.00 -24.34
CA ARG A 20 -8.45 -13.12 -24.21
C ARG A 20 -8.27 -13.61 -22.77
N LEU A 21 -8.56 -12.75 -21.80
CA LEU A 21 -8.40 -13.01 -20.36
C LEU A 21 -9.77 -12.88 -19.67
N PRO A 22 -10.50 -14.00 -19.51
CA PRO A 22 -11.75 -14.01 -18.75
C PRO A 22 -11.55 -13.41 -17.35
N GLY A 23 -12.46 -12.53 -16.94
CA GLY A 23 -12.39 -11.87 -15.63
C GLY A 23 -11.45 -10.66 -15.55
N LEU A 24 -10.86 -10.22 -16.67
CA LEU A 24 -10.10 -8.96 -16.71
C LEU A 24 -11.05 -7.75 -16.58
N CYS A 25 -10.98 -7.10 -15.43
CA CYS A 25 -11.70 -5.87 -15.11
C CYS A 25 -10.84 -4.66 -15.48
N PHE A 26 -11.50 -3.60 -15.95
CA PHE A 26 -10.87 -2.32 -16.23
C PHE A 26 -11.50 -1.24 -15.35
N HIS A 27 -10.67 -0.53 -14.59
CA HIS A 27 -11.11 0.45 -13.60
C HIS A 27 -10.75 1.87 -14.03
N LYS A 28 -11.77 2.72 -14.14
CA LYS A 28 -11.63 4.15 -14.44
C LYS A 28 -11.68 4.96 -13.13
N PRO A 29 -11.08 6.16 -13.06
CA PRO A 29 -10.39 6.92 -14.13
C PRO A 29 -8.91 6.55 -14.38
N HIS A 30 -8.23 5.87 -13.46
CA HIS A 30 -6.76 5.70 -13.50
C HIS A 30 -6.22 4.56 -14.39
N GLN A 31 -7.09 3.95 -15.19
CA GLN A 31 -6.76 2.91 -16.16
C GLN A 31 -6.07 1.66 -15.57
N SER A 32 -6.37 1.32 -14.31
CA SER A 32 -5.88 0.07 -13.73
C SER A 32 -6.68 -1.12 -14.25
N VAL A 33 -6.03 -2.28 -14.28
CA VAL A 33 -6.65 -3.55 -14.66
C VAL A 33 -6.44 -4.57 -13.55
N SER A 34 -7.42 -5.45 -13.34
CA SER A 34 -7.31 -6.56 -12.38
C SER A 34 -7.93 -7.82 -12.95
N THR A 35 -7.47 -8.98 -12.49
CA THR A 35 -8.12 -10.26 -12.73
C THR A 35 -8.96 -10.62 -11.50
N GLY A 36 -10.18 -10.10 -11.44
CA GLY A 36 -11.07 -10.24 -10.27
C GLY A 36 -11.42 -8.92 -9.56
N PRO A 37 -12.26 -8.98 -8.51
CA PRO A 37 -12.67 -7.81 -7.73
C PRO A 37 -11.48 -7.18 -7.01
N LEU A 38 -11.60 -5.90 -6.66
CA LEU A 38 -10.61 -5.18 -5.89
C LEU A 38 -10.93 -5.26 -4.40
N ILE A 39 -9.91 -5.31 -3.56
CA ILE A 39 -10.06 -5.06 -2.11
C ILE A 39 -10.45 -3.60 -1.83
N PRO A 40 -11.05 -3.27 -0.68
CA PRO A 40 -11.66 -1.95 -0.47
C PRO A 40 -10.69 -0.78 -0.63
N GLY A 41 -9.46 -0.88 -0.13
CA GLY A 41 -8.46 0.18 -0.32
C GLY A 41 -8.08 0.38 -1.79
N CYS A 42 -8.11 -0.68 -2.61
CA CYS A 42 -7.87 -0.58 -4.04
C CYS A 42 -9.07 0.05 -4.76
N GLU A 43 -10.30 -0.29 -4.38
CA GLU A 43 -11.52 0.33 -4.90
C GLU A 43 -11.53 1.85 -4.66
N ILE A 44 -11.17 2.27 -3.46
CA ILE A 44 -11.07 3.69 -3.10
C ILE A 44 -9.93 4.37 -3.88
N CYS A 45 -8.76 3.72 -3.98
CA CYS A 45 -7.61 4.24 -4.70
C CYS A 45 -7.90 4.48 -6.19
N VAL A 46 -8.52 3.52 -6.88
CA VAL A 46 -8.81 3.67 -8.32
C VAL A 46 -9.82 4.77 -8.61
N ARG A 47 -10.65 5.16 -7.64
CA ARG A 47 -11.59 6.30 -7.73
C ARG A 47 -10.94 7.65 -7.37
N GLY A 48 -9.75 7.64 -6.77
CA GLY A 48 -9.06 8.85 -6.31
C GLY A 48 -9.62 9.43 -5.00
N GLY A 49 -10.42 8.67 -4.26
CA GLY A 49 -11.08 9.11 -3.03
C GLY A 49 -10.21 8.98 -1.78
N TYR A 50 -8.88 9.17 -1.87
CA TYR A 50 -7.99 8.91 -0.74
C TYR A 50 -6.90 9.95 -0.54
N LEU A 51 -6.46 10.04 0.71
CA LEU A 51 -5.23 10.73 1.11
C LEU A 51 -4.13 9.68 1.31
N SER A 52 -2.97 9.90 0.71
CA SER A 52 -1.74 9.19 1.08
C SER A 52 -1.07 9.95 2.22
N LEU A 53 -1.18 9.45 3.45
CA LEU A 53 -0.58 10.04 4.64
C LEU A 53 0.79 9.42 4.90
N GLN A 54 1.84 10.20 4.62
CA GLN A 54 3.21 9.85 4.96
C GLN A 54 3.47 10.10 6.45
N ILE A 55 3.60 9.02 7.23
CA ILE A 55 3.78 9.10 8.68
C ILE A 55 5.18 9.62 9.04
N GLY A 56 6.21 9.21 8.29
CA GLY A 56 7.60 9.64 8.51
C GLY A 56 8.51 9.30 7.33
N PHE A 57 9.79 9.64 7.47
CA PHE A 57 10.84 9.43 6.47
C PHE A 57 11.81 8.32 6.88
N ALA A 58 11.90 7.93 8.16
CA ALA A 58 12.79 6.83 8.51
C ALA A 58 12.34 5.48 7.94
N CYS A 59 13.32 4.68 7.51
CA CYS A 59 13.10 3.33 7.01
C CYS A 59 14.22 2.39 7.44
N ASN A 60 13.86 1.13 7.72
CA ASN A 60 14.78 0.06 8.07
C ASN A 60 15.17 -0.84 6.86
N ALA A 61 14.78 -0.46 5.64
CA ALA A 61 15.15 -1.10 4.40
C ALA A 61 15.87 -0.12 3.46
N ARG A 62 16.68 -0.65 2.53
CA ARG A 62 17.42 0.14 1.52
C ARG A 62 17.16 -0.41 0.13
N CYS A 63 15.93 -0.23 -0.34
CA CYS A 63 15.47 -0.82 -1.58
C CYS A 63 16.14 -0.12 -2.79
N PRO A 64 16.68 -0.87 -3.78
CA PRO A 64 17.28 -0.27 -4.98
C PRO A 64 16.27 0.43 -5.90
N PHE A 65 14.98 0.23 -5.64
CA PHE A 65 13.86 0.83 -6.38
C PHE A 65 13.12 1.90 -5.55
N CYS A 66 13.63 2.28 -4.37
CA CYS A 66 12.99 3.32 -3.56
C CYS A 66 13.04 4.66 -4.27
N PHE A 67 11.89 5.33 -4.37
CA PHE A 67 11.77 6.69 -4.91
C PHE A 67 11.58 7.74 -3.82
N LEU A 68 11.35 7.30 -2.57
CA LEU A 68 11.25 8.19 -1.42
C LEU A 68 12.64 8.49 -0.87
N GLU A 69 12.88 9.76 -0.57
CA GLU A 69 13.98 10.16 0.30
C GLU A 69 13.67 9.65 1.71
N THR A 70 14.52 8.76 2.20
CA THR A 70 14.39 8.12 3.52
C THR A 70 15.72 8.16 4.22
N HIS A 71 15.70 8.18 5.55
CA HIS A 71 16.89 8.12 6.37
C HIS A 71 16.85 6.89 7.29
N PRO A 72 17.99 6.46 7.85
CA PRO A 72 17.99 5.46 8.90
C PRO A 72 17.18 5.92 10.13
N PRO A 73 16.68 4.99 10.97
CA PRO A 73 15.89 5.33 12.16
C PRO A 73 16.75 5.99 13.25
N ASP A 74 16.94 7.31 13.16
CA ASP A 74 17.84 8.08 14.02
C ASP A 74 17.13 9.36 14.51
N ALA A 75 16.63 9.35 15.76
CA ALA A 75 15.94 10.46 16.45
C ALA A 75 14.73 11.10 15.71
N PRO A 76 13.86 11.86 16.42
CA PRO A 76 12.73 12.54 15.78
C PRO A 76 13.24 13.70 14.89
N ASP A 77 12.75 13.77 13.67
CA ASP A 77 13.07 14.83 12.72
C ASP A 77 11.98 15.92 12.76
N GLU A 78 12.39 17.20 12.91
CA GLU A 78 11.47 18.34 12.86
C GLU A 78 10.74 18.43 11.51
N ASP A 79 11.39 18.00 10.43
CA ASP A 79 10.82 17.96 9.08
C ASP A 79 9.70 16.92 8.98
N GLU A 80 9.85 15.75 9.63
CA GLU A 80 8.78 14.74 9.71
C GLU A 80 7.54 15.28 10.41
N LEU A 81 7.76 15.94 11.56
CA LEU A 81 6.67 16.52 12.34
C LEU A 81 5.96 17.62 11.55
N TYR A 82 6.72 18.50 10.88
CA TYR A 82 6.17 19.55 10.03
C TYR A 82 5.36 18.95 8.88
N HIS A 83 5.90 17.95 8.19
CA HIS A 83 5.25 17.29 7.06
C HIS A 83 3.95 16.60 7.49
N ARG A 84 3.95 15.85 8.60
CA ARG A 84 2.76 15.20 9.14
C ARG A 84 1.67 16.21 9.51
N ARG A 85 2.03 17.31 10.19
CA ARG A 85 1.09 18.40 10.52
C ARG A 85 0.51 19.06 9.27
N ALA A 86 1.32 19.28 8.24
CA ALA A 86 0.86 19.86 6.98
C ALA A 86 -0.18 18.96 6.29
N GLN A 87 0.04 17.64 6.29
CA GLN A 87 -0.91 16.66 5.74
C GLN A 87 -2.21 16.60 6.57
N LEU A 88 -2.14 16.57 7.91
CA LEU A 88 -3.34 16.63 8.75
C LEU A 88 -4.13 17.92 8.53
N LYS A 89 -3.45 19.06 8.42
CA LYS A 89 -4.11 20.33 8.08
C LYS A 89 -4.78 20.27 6.71
N TRP A 90 -4.18 19.58 5.74
CA TRP A 90 -4.79 19.37 4.43
C TRP A 90 -6.01 18.45 4.54
N PHE A 91 -5.90 17.35 5.29
CA PHE A 91 -7.01 16.44 5.59
C PHE A 91 -8.23 17.20 6.12
N HIS A 92 -8.08 17.99 7.20
CA HIS A 92 -9.19 18.74 7.80
C HIS A 92 -9.88 19.73 6.85
N ARG A 93 -9.20 20.17 5.78
CA ARG A 93 -9.81 21.03 4.76
C ARG A 93 -10.57 20.27 3.68
N HIS A 94 -10.29 18.98 3.48
CA HIS A 94 -10.80 18.18 2.36
C HIS A 94 -11.47 16.88 2.80
N GLU A 95 -11.60 16.63 4.10
CA GLU A 95 -12.10 15.35 4.65
C GLU A 95 -13.46 14.93 4.08
N ALA A 96 -14.33 15.89 3.72
CA ALA A 96 -15.62 15.61 3.09
C ALA A 96 -15.49 14.79 1.79
N GLU A 97 -14.40 14.98 1.04
CA GLU A 97 -14.11 14.34 -0.25
C GLU A 97 -13.39 12.99 -0.10
N LEU A 98 -12.88 12.66 1.09
CA LEU A 98 -12.06 11.47 1.32
C LEU A 98 -12.90 10.27 1.77
N GLU A 99 -12.73 9.14 1.11
CA GLU A 99 -13.30 7.84 1.49
C GLU A 99 -12.30 7.02 2.34
N GLY A 100 -11.00 7.24 2.15
CA GLY A 100 -9.98 6.51 2.90
C GLY A 100 -8.62 7.19 2.98
N VAL A 101 -7.75 6.57 3.77
CA VAL A 101 -6.39 7.05 4.02
C VAL A 101 -5.42 5.88 3.90
N ALA A 102 -4.43 6.05 3.02
CA ALA A 102 -3.30 5.16 2.90
C ALA A 102 -2.19 5.60 3.86
N LEU A 103 -1.81 4.76 4.81
CA LEU A 103 -0.74 5.04 5.76
C LEU A 103 0.58 4.55 5.14
N THR A 104 1.47 5.49 4.82
CA THR A 104 2.72 5.27 4.09
C THR A 104 3.90 6.02 4.72
N GLY A 105 5.04 6.08 4.05
CA GLY A 105 6.23 6.84 4.42
C GLY A 105 7.49 6.05 4.11
N GLY A 106 8.50 6.17 4.96
CA GLY A 106 9.61 5.22 4.99
C GLY A 106 9.13 3.82 5.38
N GLU A 107 9.12 3.50 6.67
CA GLU A 107 8.44 2.31 7.21
C GLU A 107 7.41 2.72 8.27
N PRO A 108 6.09 2.68 7.97
CA PRO A 108 5.05 3.10 8.90
C PRO A 108 5.07 2.38 10.25
N LEU A 109 5.51 1.12 10.30
CA LEU A 109 5.58 0.37 11.56
C LEU A 109 6.67 0.86 12.52
N LEU A 110 7.61 1.70 12.07
CA LEU A 110 8.53 2.41 12.98
C LEU A 110 7.83 3.51 13.78
N TYR A 111 6.63 3.91 13.37
CA TYR A 111 5.91 5.09 13.85
C TYR A 111 4.53 4.73 14.41
N LEU A 112 4.39 3.56 15.05
CA LEU A 112 3.09 3.12 15.57
C LEU A 112 2.39 4.16 16.46
N PRO A 113 3.06 4.83 17.42
CA PRO A 113 2.41 5.85 18.25
C PRO A 113 1.87 7.03 17.43
N GLU A 114 2.66 7.52 16.47
CA GLU A 114 2.28 8.64 15.60
C GLU A 114 1.16 8.25 14.63
N LEU A 115 1.24 7.03 14.08
CA LEU A 115 0.22 6.43 13.23
C LEU A 115 -1.10 6.33 13.99
N GLU A 116 -1.08 5.80 15.22
CA GLU A 116 -2.26 5.70 16.08
C GLU A 116 -2.89 7.07 16.35
N ALA A 117 -2.08 8.06 16.76
CA ALA A 117 -2.56 9.41 17.00
C ALA A 117 -3.24 10.02 15.77
N CYS A 118 -2.64 9.88 14.59
CA CYS A 118 -3.21 10.37 13.34
C CYS A 118 -4.52 9.66 12.96
N VAL A 119 -4.59 8.33 13.10
CA VAL A 119 -5.81 7.56 12.77
C VAL A 119 -6.95 7.93 13.70
N LEU A 120 -6.68 8.07 15.01
CA LEU A 120 -7.69 8.48 15.99
C LEU A 120 -8.20 9.90 15.71
N GLU A 121 -7.31 10.85 15.40
CA GLU A 121 -7.68 12.22 15.04
C GLU A 121 -8.57 12.26 13.79
N MET A 122 -8.15 11.61 12.71
CA MET A 122 -8.89 11.59 11.45
C MET A 122 -10.23 10.86 11.58
N ARG A 123 -10.29 9.76 12.34
CA ARG A 123 -11.54 9.03 12.58
C ARG A 123 -12.52 9.81 13.45
N ALA A 124 -12.02 10.60 14.41
CA ALA A 124 -12.87 11.49 15.20
C ALA A 124 -13.52 12.56 14.32
N ALA A 125 -12.81 13.07 13.31
CA ALA A 125 -13.34 14.05 12.37
C ALA A 125 -14.27 13.41 11.31
N LYS A 126 -13.89 12.24 10.77
CA LYS A 126 -14.69 11.46 9.81
C LYS A 126 -14.70 9.96 10.16
N PRO A 127 -15.73 9.47 10.88
CA PRO A 127 -15.80 8.07 11.32
C PRO A 127 -15.88 7.03 10.20
N SER A 128 -16.30 7.43 8.99
CA SER A 128 -16.47 6.54 7.85
C SER A 128 -15.20 6.26 7.05
N LEU A 129 -14.05 6.84 7.45
CA LEU A 129 -12.79 6.64 6.73
C LEU A 129 -12.32 5.19 6.80
N TYR A 130 -11.96 4.65 5.64
CA TYR A 130 -11.27 3.37 5.54
C TYR A 130 -9.75 3.56 5.57
N PHE A 131 -9.05 2.81 6.41
CA PHE A 131 -7.60 2.90 6.57
C PHE A 131 -6.93 1.62 6.10
N TRP A 132 -5.82 1.77 5.36
CA TRP A 132 -4.91 0.66 5.04
C TRP A 132 -3.47 1.11 5.24
N VAL A 133 -2.57 0.16 5.50
CA VAL A 133 -1.17 0.46 5.81
C VAL A 133 -0.21 -0.25 4.86
N TYR A 134 0.82 0.47 4.46
CA TYR A 134 1.97 -0.05 3.72
C TYR A 134 3.08 -0.50 4.67
N THR A 135 3.77 -1.57 4.33
CA THR A 135 4.96 -2.00 5.08
C THR A 135 5.94 -2.76 4.17
N ASN A 136 7.23 -2.67 4.46
CA ASN A 136 8.24 -3.58 3.92
C ASN A 136 8.19 -4.98 4.58
N GLY A 137 7.40 -5.12 5.66
CA GLY A 137 7.10 -6.37 6.33
C GLY A 137 8.14 -6.86 7.33
N ILE A 138 9.26 -6.16 7.51
CA ILE A 138 10.32 -6.54 8.46
C ILE A 138 9.80 -6.51 9.91
N LEU A 139 9.02 -5.48 10.25
CA LEU A 139 8.45 -5.23 11.59
C LEU A 139 7.01 -5.71 11.74
N ALA A 140 6.44 -6.37 10.74
CA ALA A 140 5.07 -6.89 10.80
C ALA A 140 4.99 -8.17 11.66
N ASP A 141 5.46 -8.08 12.90
CA ASP A 141 5.33 -9.13 13.91
C ASP A 141 3.95 -9.11 14.57
N GLU A 142 3.74 -10.02 15.51
CA GLU A 142 2.44 -10.23 16.14
C GLU A 142 1.97 -9.04 16.99
N GLU A 143 2.90 -8.25 17.55
CA GLU A 143 2.58 -7.08 18.35
C GLU A 143 2.11 -5.93 17.45
N HIS A 144 2.89 -5.62 16.41
CA HIS A 144 2.55 -4.55 15.46
C HIS A 144 1.23 -4.86 14.73
N LEU A 145 1.04 -6.11 14.30
CA LEU A 145 -0.20 -6.54 13.64
C LEU A 145 -1.42 -6.48 14.58
N ARG A 146 -1.24 -6.79 15.87
CA ARG A 146 -2.31 -6.60 16.88
C ARG A 146 -2.65 -5.13 17.04
N ALA A 147 -1.64 -4.27 17.16
CA ALA A 147 -1.85 -2.83 17.31
C ALA A 147 -2.66 -2.25 16.14
N LEU A 148 -2.30 -2.61 14.90
CA LEU A 148 -3.06 -2.20 13.70
C LEU A 148 -4.52 -2.68 13.74
N ARG A 149 -4.74 -3.96 14.05
CA ARG A 149 -6.08 -4.55 14.15
C ARG A 149 -6.92 -3.87 15.23
N ASP A 150 -6.34 -3.67 16.41
CA ASP A 150 -7.04 -3.09 17.57
C ASP A 150 -7.34 -1.60 17.34
N LEU A 151 -6.52 -0.93 16.52
CA LEU A 151 -6.80 0.39 15.98
C LEU A 151 -7.89 0.39 14.89
N GLY A 152 -8.39 -0.76 14.45
CA GLY A 152 -9.42 -0.91 13.41
C GLY A 152 -8.89 -0.81 11.99
N ILE A 153 -7.58 -0.96 11.77
CA ILE A 153 -6.99 -1.08 10.43
C ILE A 153 -7.03 -2.56 10.06
N GLN A 154 -7.80 -2.88 9.03
CA GLN A 154 -8.04 -4.28 8.62
C GLN A 154 -7.37 -4.65 7.30
N GLU A 155 -6.75 -3.69 6.60
CA GLU A 155 -6.03 -3.92 5.35
C GLU A 155 -4.54 -3.54 5.48
N ILE A 156 -3.67 -4.46 5.10
CA ILE A 156 -2.22 -4.26 5.05
C ILE A 156 -1.66 -4.66 3.70
N ARG A 157 -0.66 -3.92 3.23
CA ARG A 157 0.01 -4.16 1.96
C ARG A 157 1.51 -4.33 2.16
N PHE A 158 2.01 -5.51 1.82
CA PHE A 158 3.42 -5.86 1.95
C PHE A 158 4.19 -5.58 0.66
N ASN A 159 5.27 -4.82 0.75
CA ASN A 159 6.26 -4.71 -0.31
C ASN A 159 7.38 -5.75 -0.11
N LEU A 160 7.12 -6.98 -0.54
CA LEU A 160 8.05 -8.10 -0.37
C LEU A 160 9.39 -7.91 -1.10
N ALA A 161 9.39 -7.09 -2.16
CA ALA A 161 10.59 -6.74 -2.91
C ALA A 161 11.65 -6.07 -2.03
N ALA A 162 11.23 -5.39 -0.96
CA ALA A 162 12.12 -4.69 -0.02
C ALA A 162 13.06 -5.64 0.74
N THR A 163 12.65 -6.90 0.88
CA THR A 163 13.41 -7.93 1.59
C THR A 163 13.89 -9.06 0.68
N GLY A 164 13.72 -8.90 -0.64
CA GLY A 164 14.00 -9.96 -1.59
C GLY A 164 13.15 -11.21 -1.35
N TYR A 165 11.89 -11.05 -0.93
CA TYR A 165 10.97 -12.16 -0.66
C TYR A 165 11.47 -13.13 0.43
N SER A 166 12.10 -12.59 1.48
CA SER A 166 12.69 -13.42 2.54
C SER A 166 11.64 -14.30 3.25
N GLU A 167 12.05 -15.48 3.71
CA GLU A 167 11.20 -16.39 4.49
C GLU A 167 10.63 -15.73 5.74
N ARG A 168 11.40 -14.84 6.39
CA ARG A 168 10.95 -14.08 7.56
C ARG A 168 9.76 -13.17 7.20
N THR A 169 9.84 -12.44 6.09
CA THR A 169 8.76 -11.57 5.63
C THR A 169 7.53 -12.36 5.21
N LEU A 170 7.71 -13.52 4.57
CA LEU A 170 6.60 -14.43 4.24
C LEU A 170 5.93 -15.01 5.48
N THR A 171 6.72 -15.31 6.52
CA THR A 171 6.17 -15.71 7.82
C THR A 171 5.34 -14.57 8.44
N ASN A 172 5.80 -13.33 8.35
CA ASN A 172 5.06 -12.15 8.80
C ASN A 172 3.77 -11.92 7.99
N LEU A 173 3.82 -12.12 6.67
CA LEU A 173 2.65 -12.08 5.80
C LEU A 173 1.60 -13.13 6.23
N ALA A 174 2.03 -14.36 6.51
CA ALA A 174 1.16 -15.42 7.02
C ALA A 174 0.60 -15.14 8.44
N ARG A 175 1.33 -14.37 9.27
CA ARG A 175 0.79 -13.84 10.54
C ARG A 175 -0.30 -12.82 10.27
N ALA A 176 -0.06 -11.84 9.40
CA ALA A 176 -1.02 -10.81 9.04
C ALA A 176 -2.34 -11.42 8.53
N ARG A 177 -2.25 -12.44 7.66
CA ARG A 177 -3.43 -13.14 7.13
C ARG A 177 -4.35 -13.70 8.21
N ARG A 178 -3.80 -14.18 9.33
CA ARG A 178 -4.57 -14.74 10.44
C ARG A 178 -5.20 -13.67 11.34
N MET A 179 -4.82 -12.41 11.17
CA MET A 179 -5.15 -11.32 12.09
C MET A 179 -5.92 -10.17 11.45
N LEU A 180 -5.78 -9.99 10.14
CA LEU A 180 -6.35 -8.90 9.37
C LEU A 180 -7.28 -9.44 8.28
N GLU A 181 -8.28 -8.62 7.94
CA GLU A 181 -9.33 -8.97 6.97
C GLU A 181 -8.79 -8.98 5.54
N TYR A 182 -7.90 -8.05 5.20
CA TYR A 182 -7.30 -7.96 3.88
C TYR A 182 -5.77 -7.89 3.95
N VAL A 183 -5.11 -8.78 3.24
CA VAL A 183 -3.66 -8.83 3.08
C VAL A 183 -3.33 -8.80 1.59
N ALA A 184 -2.69 -7.72 1.16
CA ALA A 184 -2.19 -7.60 -0.19
C ALA A 184 -0.67 -7.63 -0.23
N VAL A 185 -0.14 -7.99 -1.39
CA VAL A 185 1.25 -7.77 -1.76
C VAL A 185 1.27 -6.65 -2.79
N GLU A 186 2.05 -5.60 -2.55
CA GLU A 186 2.21 -4.49 -3.49
C GLU A 186 3.69 -4.30 -3.79
N VAL A 187 4.07 -4.59 -5.03
CA VAL A 187 5.47 -4.54 -5.47
C VAL A 187 5.59 -3.70 -6.75
N PRO A 188 6.71 -2.98 -6.93
CA PRO A 188 6.90 -2.20 -8.14
C PRO A 188 7.07 -3.10 -9.37
N SER A 189 6.69 -2.63 -10.54
CA SER A 189 7.01 -3.25 -11.83
C SER A 189 8.50 -3.01 -12.13
N TYR A 190 9.35 -3.69 -11.38
CA TYR A 190 10.80 -3.58 -11.39
C TYR A 190 11.40 -4.86 -12.00
N PRO A 191 11.95 -4.83 -13.23
CA PRO A 191 12.36 -6.05 -13.92
C PRO A 191 13.30 -6.98 -13.14
N PRO A 192 14.28 -6.49 -12.36
CA PRO A 192 15.20 -7.36 -11.62
C PRO A 192 14.54 -8.25 -10.56
N GLN A 193 13.37 -7.89 -10.03
CA GLN A 193 12.67 -8.75 -9.05
C GLN A 193 11.75 -9.80 -9.69
N ARG A 194 11.53 -9.77 -11.01
CA ARG A 194 10.54 -10.61 -11.69
C ARG A 194 10.70 -12.11 -11.36
N GLY A 195 11.93 -12.61 -11.35
CA GLY A 195 12.21 -14.01 -11.05
C GLY A 195 11.79 -14.41 -9.63
N ALA A 196 12.12 -13.57 -8.64
CA ALA A 196 11.77 -13.81 -7.24
C ALA A 196 10.25 -13.71 -7.01
N LEU A 197 9.58 -12.74 -7.64
CA LEU A 197 8.12 -12.63 -7.58
C LEU A 197 7.45 -13.89 -8.11
N ILE A 198 7.82 -14.34 -9.31
CA ILE A 198 7.24 -15.54 -9.95
C ILE A 198 7.48 -16.77 -9.07
N ALA A 199 8.69 -16.94 -8.55
CA ALA A 199 9.03 -18.07 -7.67
C ALA A 199 8.25 -18.07 -6.36
N CYS A 200 7.70 -16.92 -5.93
CA CYS A 200 6.95 -16.78 -4.70
C CYS A 200 5.42 -16.94 -4.90
N LEU A 201 4.90 -17.01 -6.13
CA LEU A 201 3.45 -16.97 -6.37
C LEU A 201 2.68 -18.11 -5.69
N ASP A 202 3.18 -19.35 -5.77
CA ASP A 202 2.56 -20.51 -5.12
C ASP A 202 2.49 -20.35 -3.60
N GLU A 203 3.50 -19.71 -3.01
CA GLU A 203 3.54 -19.41 -1.59
C GLU A 203 2.50 -18.35 -1.19
N LEU A 204 2.36 -17.31 -2.02
CA LEU A 204 1.38 -16.25 -1.79
C LEU A 204 -0.06 -16.79 -1.90
N ASP A 205 -0.31 -17.68 -2.86
CA ASP A 205 -1.59 -18.38 -3.02
C ASP A 205 -1.88 -19.27 -1.81
N ARG A 206 -0.89 -20.06 -1.36
CA ARG A 206 -1.01 -20.90 -0.17
C ARG A 206 -1.26 -20.10 1.11
N ILE A 207 -0.63 -18.93 1.24
CA ILE A 207 -0.89 -18.00 2.35
C ILE A 207 -2.31 -17.43 2.24
N GLY A 208 -2.83 -17.23 1.03
CA GLY A 208 -4.18 -16.70 0.80
C GLY A 208 -4.21 -15.18 0.85
N ILE A 209 -3.28 -14.51 0.17
CA ILE A 209 -3.38 -13.05 -0.05
C ILE A 209 -4.61 -12.72 -0.88
N ASP A 210 -5.21 -11.55 -0.64
CA ASP A 210 -6.42 -11.13 -1.36
C ASP A 210 -6.08 -10.48 -2.71
N GLN A 211 -4.90 -9.84 -2.80
CA GLN A 211 -4.51 -9.13 -4.02
C GLN A 211 -2.99 -9.00 -4.17
N LEU A 212 -2.52 -9.20 -5.40
CA LEU A 212 -1.17 -8.84 -5.82
C LEU A 212 -1.23 -7.59 -6.72
N ASN A 213 -0.69 -6.48 -6.25
CA ASN A 213 -0.61 -5.22 -6.96
C ASN A 213 0.77 -5.06 -7.60
N LEU A 214 0.78 -4.81 -8.91
CA LEU A 214 1.98 -4.43 -9.66
C LEU A 214 1.91 -2.94 -10.00
N GLN A 215 2.70 -2.12 -9.30
CA GLN A 215 2.71 -0.68 -9.51
C GLN A 215 3.73 -0.26 -10.57
N ILE A 216 3.30 0.53 -11.54
CA ILE A 216 4.20 1.16 -12.51
C ILE A 216 4.57 2.53 -11.93
N ASN A 217 5.85 2.72 -11.59
CA ASN A 217 6.41 4.04 -11.24
C ASN A 217 6.62 4.89 -12.50
#